data_AF-A0A9E3K665-F1
#
_entry.id   AF-A0A9E3K665-F1
#
_cell.length_a   1.000
_cell.length_b   1.000
_cell.length_c   1.000
_cell.angle_alpha   90.00
_cell.angle_beta   90.00
_cell.angle_gamma   90.00
#
_symmetry.space_group_name_H-M   'P 1'
#
loop_
_entity.id
_entity.type
_entity.pdbx_description
1 polymer ?
#
loop_
_entity_poly.entity_id
_entity_poly.type
_entity_poly.pdbx_seq_one_letter_code
_entity_poly.pdbx_strand_id
1 'polypeptide(L)'
;MRTVTYVANNDVTLLESGSTYFPTLLAAIDAAQHEILYETYIYAEDDTARAVTDALCRAARRGVKVRVLADWFGTGHRIACRLKEQLCAAGVH
;
A
#
# COMPACT_ATOMS: atom_id res chain seq x y z
N MET A 1 -24.11 -2.69 11.74
CA MET A 1 -23.35 -3.17 10.56
C MET A 1 -23.38 -2.08 9.51
N ARG A 2 -22.25 -1.80 8.84
CA ARG A 2 -22.24 -0.90 7.67
C ARG A 2 -22.97 -1.60 6.52
N THR A 3 -23.84 -0.89 5.81
CA THR A 3 -24.46 -1.38 4.58
C THR A 3 -23.38 -1.52 3.51
N VAL A 4 -23.26 -2.70 2.90
CA VAL A 4 -22.35 -2.96 1.79
C VAL A 4 -23.17 -2.97 0.50
N THR A 5 -22.79 -2.12 -0.46
CA THR A 5 -23.35 -2.11 -1.81
C THR A 5 -22.42 -2.87 -2.72
N TYR A 6 -22.87 -3.99 -3.28
CA TYR A 6 -22.11 -4.73 -4.29
C TYR A 6 -22.27 -4.06 -5.66
N VAL A 7 -21.17 -3.96 -6.40
CA VAL A 7 -21.14 -3.44 -7.76
C VAL A 7 -20.77 -4.56 -8.74
N ALA A 8 -21.37 -4.55 -9.94
CA ALA A 8 -21.04 -5.48 -11.01
C ALA A 8 -19.85 -4.97 -11.84
N ASN A 9 -19.36 -5.80 -12.78
CA ASN A 9 -18.28 -5.47 -13.72
C ASN A 9 -16.91 -5.21 -13.06
N ASN A 10 -16.57 -6.00 -12.04
CA ASN A 10 -15.19 -6.04 -11.53
C ASN A 10 -14.37 -7.02 -12.37
N ASP A 11 -13.18 -6.59 -12.77
CA ASP A 11 -12.19 -7.48 -13.41
C ASP A 11 -11.25 -8.05 -12.35
N VAL A 12 -10.97 -9.35 -12.48
CA VAL A 12 -10.03 -10.06 -11.59
C VAL A 12 -8.92 -10.65 -12.44
N THR A 13 -7.68 -10.37 -12.06
CA THR A 13 -6.49 -10.93 -12.70
C THR A 13 -5.67 -11.68 -11.65
N LEU A 14 -5.29 -12.93 -11.95
CA LEU A 14 -4.39 -13.70 -11.11
C LEU A 14 -2.94 -13.31 -11.39
N LEU A 15 -2.20 -12.96 -10.34
CA LEU A 15 -0.76 -12.67 -10.40
C LEU A 15 -0.03 -13.76 -9.62
N GLU A 16 0.71 -14.60 -10.33
CA GLU A 16 1.23 -15.87 -9.79
C GLU A 16 2.60 -15.74 -9.09
N SER A 17 3.26 -14.58 -9.19
CA SER A 17 4.60 -14.39 -8.66
C SER A 17 4.83 -12.97 -8.14
N GLY A 18 5.81 -12.81 -7.23
CA GLY A 18 6.27 -11.48 -6.81
C GLY A 18 6.76 -10.63 -7.98
N SER A 19 7.42 -11.24 -8.98
CA SER A 19 7.94 -10.55 -10.16
C SER A 19 6.85 -9.95 -11.06
N THR A 20 5.62 -10.47 -11.02
CA THR A 20 4.47 -9.91 -11.72
C THR A 20 3.61 -9.04 -10.79
N TYR A 21 3.48 -9.45 -9.53
CA TYR A 21 2.71 -8.77 -8.51
C TYR A 21 3.22 -7.36 -8.21
N PHE A 22 4.50 -7.20 -7.84
CA PHE A 22 5.01 -5.91 -7.38
C PHE A 22 5.00 -4.82 -8.46
N PRO A 23 5.43 -5.08 -9.71
CA PRO A 23 5.29 -4.08 -10.78
C PRO A 23 3.84 -3.66 -11.01
N THR A 24 2.90 -4.61 -10.98
CA THR A 24 1.47 -4.33 -11.15
C THR A 24 0.90 -3.51 -9.99
N LEU A 25 1.29 -3.84 -8.75
CA LEU A 25 0.92 -3.08 -7.55
C LEU A 25 1.42 -1.63 -7.64
N LEU A 26 2.70 -1.43 -8.00
CA LEU A 26 3.28 -0.09 -8.12
C LEU A 26 2.57 0.73 -9.20
N ALA A 27 2.27 0.13 -10.35
CA ALA A 27 1.51 0.79 -11.40
C ALA A 27 0.09 1.18 -10.94
N ALA A 28 -0.59 0.31 -10.17
CA ALA A 28 -1.89 0.61 -9.60
C ALA A 28 -1.84 1.77 -8.58
N ILE A 29 -0.82 1.80 -7.71
CA ILE A 29 -0.59 2.90 -6.76
C ILE A 29 -0.33 4.22 -7.50
N ASP A 30 0.48 4.19 -8.55
CA ASP A 30 0.80 5.39 -9.32
C ASP A 30 -0.40 5.89 -10.17
N ALA A 31 -1.28 4.99 -10.61
CA ALA A 31 -2.50 5.33 -11.35
C ALA A 31 -3.69 5.77 -10.45
N ALA A 32 -3.64 5.49 -9.15
CA ALA A 32 -4.73 5.81 -8.23
C ALA A 32 -5.03 7.32 -8.16
N GLN A 33 -6.33 7.66 -8.17
CA GLN A 33 -6.81 9.05 -8.25
C GLN A 33 -7.48 9.57 -6.98
N HIS A 34 -8.05 8.69 -6.14
CA HIS A 34 -8.91 9.11 -5.02
C HIS A 34 -8.47 8.54 -3.67
N GLU A 35 -8.31 7.22 -3.56
CA GLU A 35 -7.97 6.56 -2.30
C GLU A 35 -7.12 5.30 -2.55
N ILE A 36 -6.23 5.00 -1.61
CA ILE A 36 -5.48 3.75 -1.50
C ILE A 36 -5.62 3.27 -0.06
N LEU A 37 -6.12 2.04 0.09
CA LEU A 37 -6.10 1.29 1.35
C LEU A 37 -5.11 0.15 1.15
N TYR A 38 -3.98 0.20 1.85
CA TYR A 38 -2.92 -0.80 1.71
C TYR A 38 -2.74 -1.54 3.03
N GLU A 39 -2.99 -2.85 3.02
CA GLU A 39 -2.82 -3.72 4.18
C GLU A 39 -1.81 -4.81 3.84
N THR A 40 -0.85 -5.05 4.73
CA THR A 40 0.12 -6.13 4.59
C THR A 40 0.56 -6.70 5.94
N TYR A 41 0.87 -7.99 5.95
CA TYR A 41 1.33 -8.69 7.14
C TYR A 41 2.83 -8.48 7.40
N ILE A 42 3.68 -8.50 6.36
CA ILE A 42 5.13 -8.36 6.51
C ILE A 42 5.60 -7.18 5.65
N TYR A 43 6.22 -6.20 6.30
CA TYR A 43 6.97 -5.13 5.66
C TYR A 43 8.47 -5.35 5.91
N ALA A 44 9.15 -6.02 4.99
CA ALA A 44 10.59 -6.27 5.12
C ALA A 44 11.41 -5.02 4.73
N GLU A 45 12.61 -4.82 5.28
CA GLU A 45 13.48 -3.69 4.89
C GLU A 45 14.27 -3.97 3.59
N ASP A 46 13.57 -4.29 2.51
CA ASP A 46 14.17 -4.62 1.20
C ASP A 46 13.82 -3.61 0.10
N ASP A 47 14.32 -3.85 -1.12
CA ASP A 47 14.09 -2.96 -2.26
C ASP A 47 12.62 -2.89 -2.67
N THR A 48 11.88 -3.98 -2.46
CA THR A 48 10.46 -4.06 -2.78
C THR A 48 9.66 -3.15 -1.86
N ALA A 49 9.90 -3.24 -0.57
CA ALA A 49 9.28 -2.39 0.44
C ALA A 49 9.63 -0.92 0.26
N ARG A 50 10.89 -0.60 -0.11
CA ARG A 50 11.30 0.75 -0.47
C ARG A 50 10.48 1.28 -1.66
N ALA A 51 10.38 0.50 -2.74
CA ALA A 51 9.62 0.89 -3.92
C ALA A 51 8.13 1.14 -3.62
N VAL A 52 7.52 0.26 -2.81
CA VAL A 52 6.12 0.42 -2.38
C VAL A 52 5.95 1.67 -1.51
N THR A 53 6.85 1.89 -0.53
CA THR A 53 6.82 3.08 0.33
C THR A 53 6.90 4.35 -0.50
N ASP A 54 7.82 4.42 -1.45
CA ASP A 54 8.00 5.58 -2.32
C ASP A 54 6.78 5.84 -3.19
N ALA A 55 6.15 4.79 -3.74
CA ALA A 55 4.93 4.91 -4.53
C ALA A 55 3.76 5.45 -3.69
N LEU A 56 3.57 4.94 -2.47
CA LEU A 56 2.55 5.41 -1.55
C LEU A 56 2.79 6.88 -1.15
N CYS A 57 4.04 7.26 -0.88
CA CYS A 57 4.41 8.65 -0.60
C CYS A 57 4.14 9.57 -1.80
N ARG A 58 4.46 9.13 -3.03
CA ARG A 58 4.13 9.88 -4.25
C ARG A 58 2.61 10.06 -4.36
N ALA A 59 1.82 9.01 -4.12
CA ALA A 59 0.36 9.09 -4.19
C ALA A 59 -0.22 10.09 -3.18
N ALA A 60 0.23 10.05 -1.93
CA ALA A 60 -0.20 11.00 -0.90
C ALA A 60 0.15 12.45 -1.30
N ARG A 61 1.36 12.69 -1.82
CA ARG A 61 1.78 14.01 -2.31
C ARG A 61 0.97 14.52 -3.51
N ARG A 62 0.41 13.62 -4.32
CA ARG A 62 -0.53 13.98 -5.40
C ARG A 62 -1.93 14.34 -4.89
N GLY A 63 -2.22 14.16 -3.60
CA GLY A 63 -3.52 14.42 -2.98
C GLY A 63 -4.44 13.20 -2.89
N VAL A 64 -3.94 11.99 -3.21
CA VAL A 64 -4.67 10.74 -3.01
C VAL A 64 -4.74 10.44 -1.52
N LYS A 65 -5.90 10.00 -1.01
CA LYS A 65 -6.03 9.56 0.39
C LYS A 65 -5.35 8.21 0.55
N VAL A 66 -4.23 8.15 1.27
CA VAL A 66 -3.50 6.89 1.47
C VAL A 66 -3.61 6.48 2.93
N ARG A 67 -4.04 5.23 3.17
CA ARG A 67 -4.07 4.62 4.50
C ARG A 67 -3.29 3.30 4.47
N VAL A 68 -2.37 3.12 5.42
CA VAL A 68 -1.53 1.92 5.50
C VAL A 68 -1.74 1.20 6.82
N LEU A 69 -2.02 -0.09 6.73
CA LEU A 69 -2.06 -1.01 7.87
C LEU A 69 -0.97 -2.06 7.70
N ALA A 70 0.09 -1.97 8.50
CA ALA A 70 1.16 -2.96 8.53
C ALA A 70 1.17 -3.67 9.88
N ASP A 71 1.17 -5.00 9.88
CA ASP A 71 1.23 -5.77 11.11
C ASP A 71 2.65 -5.74 11.74
N TRP A 72 2.75 -5.33 13.00
CA TRP A 72 4.05 -5.18 13.67
C TRP A 72 4.67 -6.51 14.09
N PHE A 73 3.87 -7.57 14.24
CA PHE A 73 4.38 -8.89 14.64
C PHE A 73 5.13 -9.53 13.47
N GLY A 74 4.58 -9.45 12.25
CA GLY A 74 5.24 -9.88 11.02
C GLY A 74 6.36 -8.93 10.55
N THR A 75 6.19 -7.61 10.75
CA THR A 75 7.14 -6.58 10.30
C THR A 75 8.29 -6.35 11.28
N GLY A 76 8.07 -6.58 12.57
CA GLY A 76 8.98 -6.19 13.65
C GLY A 76 8.74 -4.75 14.12
N HIS A 77 8.70 -4.56 15.44
CA HIS A 77 8.32 -3.28 16.07
C HIS A 77 9.16 -2.09 15.61
N ARG A 78 10.49 -2.22 15.57
CA ARG A 78 11.40 -1.14 15.17
C ARG A 78 11.17 -0.69 13.72
N ILE A 79 10.95 -1.65 12.82
CA ILE A 79 10.71 -1.39 11.40
C ILE A 79 9.35 -0.70 11.25
N ALA A 80 8.32 -1.20 11.94
CA ALA A 80 6.98 -0.61 11.93
C ALA A 80 6.98 0.86 12.41
N CYS A 81 7.72 1.18 13.48
CA CYS A 81 7.84 2.56 13.97
C CYS A 81 8.49 3.49 12.94
N ARG A 82 9.61 3.08 12.33
CA ARG A 82 10.30 3.87 11.29
C ARG A 82 9.43 4.06 10.06
N LEU A 83 8.77 2.99 9.60
CA LEU A 83 7.86 3.02 8.47
C LEU A 83 6.72 4.02 8.72
N LYS A 84 6.13 3.99 9.91
CA LYS A 84 5.09 4.93 10.32
C LYS A 84 5.58 6.38 10.24
N GLU A 85 6.74 6.68 10.82
CA GLU A 85 7.31 8.04 10.77
C GLU A 85 7.51 8.53 9.33
N GLN A 86 8.09 7.69 8.47
CA GLN A 86 8.33 8.00 7.07
C GLN A 86 7.03 8.26 6.28
N LEU A 87 6.04 7.38 6.45
CA LEU A 87 4.74 7.49 5.77
C LEU A 87 3.96 8.72 6.24
N CYS A 88 3.90 8.97 7.55
CA CYS A 88 3.22 10.14 8.10
C CYS A 88 3.85 11.46 7.64
N ALA A 89 5.17 11.52 7.50
CA ALA A 89 5.86 12.70 6.97
C ALA A 89 5.46 13.02 5.50
N ALA A 90 4.98 12.04 4.74
CA ALA A 90 4.47 12.21 3.38
C ALA A 90 2.95 12.45 3.30
N GLY A 91 2.24 12.48 4.43
CA GLY A 91 0.78 12.64 4.47
C GLY A 91 -0.01 11.32 4.33
N VAL A 92 0.66 10.18 4.49
CA VAL A 92 0.00 8.87 4.57
C VAL A 92 -0.48 8.63 6.01
N HIS A 93 -1.68 8.05 6.17
CA HIS A 93 -2.31 7.80 7.46
C HIS A 93 -2.24 6.36 7.93
#